data_AF-A0A970BMM2-F1
#
_entry.id   AF-A0A970BMM2-F1
#
_cell.length_a   1.000
_cell.length_b   1.000
_cell.length_c   1.000
_cell.angle_alpha   90.00
_cell.angle_beta   90.00
_cell.angle_gamma   90.00
#
_symmetry.space_group_name_H-M   'P 1'
#
loop_
_entity.id
_entity.type
_entity.pdbx_description
1 polymer ?
#
loop_
_entity_poly.entity_id
_entity_poly.type
_entity_poly.pdbx_seq_one_letter_code
_entity_poly.pdbx_strand_id
1 'polypeptide(L)'
;MLTGNKGEWSEIYTLLKIISDKKLFAGDSDLNKIESLIFPIIKILRDESNGTYEYAYDSDLVLIKGNEEEFRIPVSQFQKKAVLLLL
;
A
#
# COMPACT_ATOMS: atom_id res chain seq x y z
N MET A 1 22.15 5.15 4.10
CA MET A 1 21.16 4.17 3.61
C MET A 1 20.18 3.91 4.74
N LEU A 2 18.87 3.85 4.44
CA LEU A 2 17.87 3.38 5.42
C LEU A 2 18.10 1.89 5.66
N THR A 3 18.07 1.46 6.92
CA THR A 3 18.23 0.05 7.34
C THR A 3 17.05 -0.34 8.20
N GLY A 4 16.64 -1.60 8.11
CA GLY A 4 15.53 -2.15 8.88
C GLY A 4 15.59 -3.67 8.92
N ASN A 5 14.88 -4.26 9.89
CA ASN A 5 14.72 -5.70 9.99
C ASN A 5 13.67 -6.21 8.98
N LYS A 6 13.54 -7.54 8.84
CA LYS A 6 12.60 -8.14 7.88
C LYS A 6 11.15 -7.70 8.09
N GLY A 7 10.72 -7.53 9.35
CA GLY A 7 9.37 -7.08 9.68
C GLY A 7 9.11 -5.64 9.25
N GLU A 8 10.03 -4.73 9.59
CA GLU A 8 9.96 -3.32 9.22
C GLU A 8 9.89 -3.12 7.70
N TRP A 9 10.68 -3.88 6.93
CA TRP A 9 10.59 -3.84 5.47
C TRP A 9 9.32 -4.49 4.92
N SER A 10 8.79 -5.52 5.59
CA SER A 10 7.56 -6.19 5.18
C SER A 10 6.33 -5.29 5.33
N GLU A 11 6.32 -4.42 6.33
CA GLU A 11 5.21 -3.49 6.56
C GLU A 11 5.11 -2.45 5.44
N ILE A 12 6.21 -1.76 5.13
CA ILE A 12 6.23 -0.77 4.04
C ILE A 12 5.97 -1.43 2.68
N TYR A 13 6.50 -2.64 2.46
CA TYR A 13 6.22 -3.44 1.28
C TYR A 13 4.72 -3.70 1.15
N THR A 14 4.08 -4.17 2.22
CA THR A 14 2.65 -4.51 2.23
C THR A 14 1.80 -3.29 1.93
N LEU A 15 2.12 -2.14 2.55
CA LEU A 15 1.46 -0.86 2.27
C LEU A 15 1.52 -0.49 0.78
N LEU A 16 2.73 -0.46 0.22
CA LEU A 16 2.96 -0.07 -1.17
C LEU A 16 2.31 -1.05 -2.16
N LYS A 17 2.35 -2.34 -1.86
CA LYS A 17 1.76 -3.39 -2.69
C LYS A 17 0.24 -3.28 -2.72
N ILE A 18 -0.40 -3.17 -1.56
CA ILE A 18 -1.86 -3.14 -1.44
C ILE A 18 -2.43 -1.87 -2.07
N ILE A 19 -1.81 -0.70 -1.84
CA ILE A 19 -2.30 0.55 -2.45
C ILE A 19 -2.09 0.56 -3.98
N SER A 20 -1.01 -0.06 -4.47
CA SER A 20 -0.72 -0.21 -5.91
C SER A 20 -1.72 -1.15 -6.60
N ASP A 21 -1.97 -2.31 -6.00
CA ASP A 21 -2.81 -3.36 -6.58
C ASP A 21 -4.31 -3.02 -6.48
N LYS A 22 -4.69 -2.14 -5.54
CA LYS A 22 -6.08 -1.73 -5.24
C LYS A 22 -7.01 -2.86 -4.79
N LYS A 23 -6.48 -4.06 -4.60
CA LYS A 23 -7.22 -5.24 -4.18
C LYS A 23 -6.32 -6.15 -3.37
N LEU A 24 -6.93 -6.87 -2.45
CA LEU A 24 -6.32 -7.91 -1.65
C LEU A 24 -7.09 -9.21 -1.86
N PHE A 25 -6.38 -10.31 -2.04
CA PHE A 25 -7.01 -11.62 -2.11
C PHE A 25 -7.00 -12.28 -0.73
N ALA A 26 -8.03 -13.05 -0.41
CA ALA A 26 -8.00 -13.89 0.78
C ALA A 26 -6.97 -15.02 0.65
N GLY A 27 -6.35 -15.39 1.76
CA GLY A 27 -5.56 -16.62 1.89
C GLY A 27 -6.37 -17.70 2.61
N ASP A 28 -6.19 -18.96 2.21
CA ASP A 28 -6.70 -20.11 2.97
C ASP A 28 -5.75 -20.50 4.12
N SER A 29 -6.07 -21.59 4.82
CA SER A 29 -5.27 -22.10 5.95
C SER A 29 -3.84 -22.50 5.56
N ASP A 30 -3.62 -22.81 4.29
CA ASP A 30 -2.32 -23.22 3.74
C ASP A 30 -1.60 -22.04 3.06
N LEU A 31 -2.10 -20.81 3.27
CA LEU A 31 -1.59 -19.56 2.69
C LEU A 31 -1.71 -19.49 1.16
N ASN A 32 -2.52 -20.34 0.55
CA ASN A 32 -2.81 -20.24 -0.88
C ASN A 32 -3.86 -19.15 -1.11
N LYS A 33 -3.75 -18.51 -2.26
CA LYS A 33 -4.65 -17.44 -2.65
C LYS A 33 -6.01 -17.99 -3.11
N ILE A 34 -7.09 -17.46 -2.56
CA ILE A 34 -8.46 -17.77 -2.99
C ILE A 34 -8.85 -16.80 -4.12
N GLU A 35 -8.69 -17.20 -5.38
CA GLU A 35 -8.94 -16.33 -6.55
C GLU A 35 -10.38 -15.80 -6.64
N SER A 36 -11.35 -16.51 -6.06
CA SER A 36 -12.77 -16.10 -6.04
C SER A 36 -13.12 -15.09 -4.95
N LEU A 37 -12.23 -14.82 -3.99
CA LEU A 37 -12.49 -13.93 -2.86
C LEU A 37 -11.51 -12.75 -2.85
N ILE A 38 -12.04 -11.59 -3.26
CA ILE A 38 -11.28 -10.35 -3.44
C ILE A 38 -11.87 -9.25 -2.55
N PHE A 39 -11.01 -8.56 -1.83
CA PHE A 39 -11.31 -7.35 -1.07
C PHE A 39 -10.77 -6.13 -1.81
N PRO A 40 -11.63 -5.28 -2.40
CA PRO A 40 -11.22 -3.99 -2.93
C PRO A 40 -10.66 -3.10 -1.82
N ILE A 41 -9.58 -2.39 -2.11
CA ILE A 41 -8.98 -1.45 -1.17
C ILE A 41 -9.63 -0.09 -1.37
N ILE A 42 -10.20 0.46 -0.30
CA ILE A 42 -10.85 1.77 -0.31
C ILE A 42 -9.87 2.85 0.17
N LYS A 43 -9.22 2.59 1.31
CA LYS A 43 -8.25 3.47 1.97
C LYS A 43 -7.33 2.64 2.86
N ILE A 44 -6.11 3.10 3.08
CA ILE A 44 -5.21 2.60 4.12
C ILE A 44 -4.97 3.72 5.13
N LEU A 45 -5.15 3.39 6.41
CA LEU A 45 -4.80 4.25 7.53
C LEU A 45 -3.53 3.67 8.15
N ARG A 46 -2.49 4.49 8.25
CA ARG A 46 -1.21 4.12 8.85
C ARG A 46 -0.96 5.04 10.02
N ASP A 47 -0.98 4.49 11.22
CA ASP A 47 -0.74 5.24 12.44
C ASP A 47 0.70 5.03 12.90
N GLU A 48 1.43 6.11 13.07
CA GLU A 48 2.84 6.11 13.45
C GLU A 48 3.03 6.96 14.71
N SER A 49 4.15 6.77 15.39
CA SER A 49 4.51 7.58 16.56
C SER A 49 4.52 9.09 16.31
N ASN A 50 4.69 9.52 15.06
CA ASN A 50 4.77 10.91 14.64
C ASN A 50 3.53 11.42 13.89
N GLY A 51 2.42 10.67 13.91
CA GLY A 51 1.16 11.08 13.30
C GLY A 51 0.50 9.99 12.47
N THR A 52 -0.71 10.29 12.02
CA THR A 52 -1.51 9.39 11.18
C THR A 52 -1.43 9.80 9.72
N TYR A 53 -1.24 8.81 8.85
CA TYR A 53 -1.16 8.97 7.40
C TYR A 53 -2.32 8.23 6.74
N GLU A 54 -2.88 8.83 5.69
CA GLU A 54 -3.96 8.24 4.92
C GLU A 54 -3.55 8.05 3.46
N TYR A 55 -3.84 6.87 2.92
CA TYR A 55 -3.64 6.54 1.50
C TYR A 55 -4.99 6.21 0.89
N ALA A 56 -5.43 7.01 -0.08
CA ALA A 56 -6.73 6.88 -0.72
C ALA A 56 -6.63 7.05 -2.24
N TYR A 57 -7.76 6.98 -2.93
CA TYR A 57 -7.84 7.19 -4.36
C TYR A 57 -8.77 8.37 -4.69
N ASP A 58 -8.40 9.13 -5.72
CA ASP A 58 -9.25 10.14 -6.40
C ASP A 58 -9.11 9.87 -7.89
N SER A 59 -10.11 9.22 -8.49
CA SER A 59 -10.04 8.72 -9.86
C SER A 59 -8.80 7.83 -10.11
N ASP A 60 -7.86 8.32 -10.91
CA ASP A 60 -6.61 7.69 -11.33
C ASP A 60 -5.41 8.20 -10.54
N LEU A 61 -5.63 8.90 -9.42
CA LEU A 61 -4.61 9.37 -8.50
C LEU A 61 -4.63 8.56 -7.20
N VAL A 62 -3.44 8.29 -6.67
CA VAL A 62 -3.22 7.92 -5.26
C VAL A 62 -3.02 9.22 -4.49
N LEU A 63 -3.83 9.42 -3.44
CA LEU A 63 -3.70 10.52 -2.49
C LEU A 63 -3.01 10.00 -1.25
N ILE A 64 -1.96 10.70 -0.82
CA ILE A 64 -1.26 10.43 0.43
C ILE A 64 -1.35 11.69 1.26
N LYS A 65 -1.96 11.60 2.44
CA LYS A 65 -2.13 12.71 3.38
C LYS A 65 -1.43 12.39 4.69
N GLY A 66 -0.74 13.35 5.28
CA GLY A 66 -0.15 13.22 6.62
C GLY A 66 0.58 14.49 7.02
N ASN A 67 0.54 14.83 8.32
CA ASN A 67 1.25 15.97 8.89
C ASN A 67 1.12 17.28 8.08
N GLU A 68 -0.12 17.63 7.70
CA GLU A 68 -0.50 18.80 6.89
C GLU A 68 -0.05 18.78 5.41
N GLU A 69 0.64 17.73 4.98
CA GLU A 69 1.04 17.54 3.60
C GLU A 69 0.05 16.66 2.83
N GLU A 70 -0.08 16.93 1.53
CA GLU A 70 -0.86 16.11 0.60
C GLU A 70 -0.05 15.87 -0.68
N PHE A 71 0.14 14.60 -1.04
CA PHE A 71 0.74 14.17 -2.29
C PHE A 71 -0.30 13.51 -3.19
N ARG A 72 -0.21 13.80 -4.49
CA ARG A 72 -1.05 13.21 -5.53
C ARG A 72 -0.17 12.58 -6.59
N ILE A 73 -0.33 11.28 -6.79
CA ILE A 73 0.52 10.51 -7.71
C ILE A 73 -0.39 9.73 -8.66
N PRO A 74 -0.20 9.80 -9.99
CA PRO A 74 -0.93 8.93 -10.90
C PRO A 74 -0.73 7.46 -10.54
N VAL A 75 -1.82 6.71 -10.48
CA VAL A 75 -1.83 5.27 -10.16
C VAL A 75 -0.87 4.51 -11.07
N SER A 76 -0.83 4.86 -12.35
CA SER A 76 0.08 4.23 -13.33
C SER A 76 1.56 4.47 -12.99
N GLN A 77 1.91 5.66 -12.52
CA GLN A 77 3.25 5.99 -12.04
C GLN A 77 3.55 5.28 -10.72
N PHE A 78 2.58 5.28 -9.80
CA PHE A 78 2.70 4.59 -8.52
C PHE A 78 2.97 3.10 -8.72
N GLN A 79 2.19 2.43 -9.58
CA GLN A 79 2.35 1.01 -9.90
C GLN A 79 3.72 0.70 -10.50
N LYS A 80 4.20 1.51 -11.46
CA LYS A 80 5.54 1.35 -12.05
C LYS A 80 6.63 1.44 -11.00
N LYS A 81 6.53 2.41 -10.08
CA LYS A 81 7.51 2.58 -9.00
C LYS A 81 7.39 1.51 -7.94
N ALA A 82 6.19 1.07 -7.60
CA ALA A 82 5.97 -0.03 -6.69
C ALA A 82 6.72 -1.27 -7.19
N VAL A 83 6.56 -1.66 -8.46
CA VAL A 83 7.29 -2.81 -9.04
C VAL A 83 8.82 -2.72 -8.83
N LEU A 84 9.42 -1.53 -8.95
CA LEU A 84 10.86 -1.33 -8.71
C LEU A 84 11.27 -1.47 -7.24
N LEU A 85 10.36 -1.22 -6.32
CA LEU A 85 10.57 -1.35 -4.87
C LEU A 85 10.21 -2.76 -4.35
N LEU A 86 9.61 -3.60 -5.21
CA LEU A 86 9.19 -4.97 -4.91
C LEU A 86 10.20 -6.02 -5.44
N LEU A 87 11.34 -5.59 -5.99
CA LEU A 87 12.48 -6.40 -6.44
C LEU A 87 13.66 -6.25 -5.48
#